data_AF-A0A8S0USH5-F1
#
_entry.id   AF-A0A8S0USH5-F1
#
_cell.length_a   1.000
_cell.length_b   1.000
_cell.length_c   1.000
_cell.angle_alpha   90.00
_cell.angle_beta   90.00
_cell.angle_gamma   90.00
#
_symmetry.space_group_name_H-M   'P 1'
#
loop_
_entity.id
_entity.type
_entity.pdbx_description
1 polymer ?
#
loop_
_entity_poly.entity_id
_entity_poly.type
_entity_poly.pdbx_seq_one_letter_code
_entity_poly.pdbx_strand_id
1 'polypeptide(L)'
;MNRGKPWFEHLVDDTGELFGYGTVSGSAFYMLKGMYNSPKGECLSRGLQAVRMNVPRFASNFGIFGGLSSVLESSMIYARQKDDPWNSILASAASFGFLRMRRGIG
;
A
#
# COMPACT_ATOMS: atom_id res chain seq x y z
N MET A 1 23.70 -5.81 -1.35
CA MET A 1 23.94 -6.81 -0.28
C MET A 1 24.68 -6.17 0.92
N ASN A 2 24.03 -5.22 1.61
CA ASN A 2 24.43 -4.80 2.96
C ASN A 2 23.20 -4.25 3.70
N ARG A 3 22.12 -5.05 3.71
CA ARG A 3 20.95 -4.79 4.54
C ARG A 3 21.25 -5.46 5.89
N GLY A 4 21.69 -4.70 6.89
CA GLY A 4 22.08 -5.21 8.21
C GLY A 4 20.95 -5.83 9.05
N LYS A 5 19.77 -6.05 8.45
CA LYS A 5 18.56 -6.56 9.11
C LYS A 5 18.03 -7.79 8.36
N PRO A 6 17.46 -8.78 9.06
CA PRO A 6 16.88 -9.96 8.43
C PRO A 6 15.74 -9.61 7.46
N TRP A 7 15.54 -10.42 6.42
CA TRP A 7 14.53 -10.20 5.36
C TRP A 7 13.12 -10.00 5.89
N PHE A 8 12.78 -10.68 6.99
CA PHE A 8 11.47 -10.58 7.63
C PHE A 8 11.24 -9.21 8.27
N GLU A 9 12.27 -8.62 8.89
CA GLU A 9 12.17 -7.27 9.45
C GLU A 9 11.93 -6.24 8.34
N HIS A 10 12.64 -6.37 7.22
CA HIS A 10 12.42 -5.50 6.07
C HIS A 10 11.00 -5.58 5.52
N LEU A 11 10.44 -6.79 5.38
CA LEU A 11 9.06 -6.98 4.94
C LEU A 11 8.07 -6.28 5.87
N VAL A 12 8.25 -6.44 7.19
CA VAL A 12 7.38 -5.83 8.20
C VAL A 12 7.50 -4.30 8.19
N ASP A 13 8.72 -3.78 8.06
CA ASP A 13 9.01 -2.34 7.96
C ASP A 13 8.37 -1.73 6.71
N ASP A 14 8.61 -2.32 5.54
CA ASP A 14 8.05 -1.86 4.25
C ASP A 14 6.51 -1.91 4.24
N THR A 15 5.94 -2.98 4.81
CA THR A 15 4.48 -3.13 4.95
C THR A 15 3.90 -2.08 5.90
N GLY A 16 4.55 -1.85 7.04
CA GLY A 16 4.12 -0.90 8.06
C GLY A 16 4.21 0.54 7.58
N GLU A 17 5.31 0.89 6.91
CA GLU A 17 5.54 2.21 6.31
C GLU A 17 4.46 2.54 5.27
N LEU A 18 4.20 1.63 4.33
CA LEU A 18 3.19 1.82 3.30
C LEU A 18 1.77 1.82 3.86
N PHE A 19 1.48 1.03 4.90
CA PHE A 19 0.20 1.10 5.61
C PHE A 19 0.01 2.46 6.28
N GLY A 20 1.06 3.00 6.91
CA GLY A 20 1.07 4.32 7.50
C GLY A 20 0.78 5.41 6.47
N TYR A 21 1.51 5.41 5.35
CA TYR A 21 1.28 6.34 4.24
C TYR A 21 -0.13 6.22 3.66
N GLY A 22 -0.64 5.00 3.48
CA GLY A 22 -2.00 4.74 3.02
C GLY A 22 -3.05 5.25 3.99
N THR A 23 -2.80 5.15 5.30
CA THR A 23 -3.71 5.65 6.33
C THR A 23 -3.75 7.18 6.33
N VAL A 24 -2.60 7.85 6.28
CA VAL A 24 -2.53 9.32 6.30
C VAL A 24 -3.14 9.91 5.01
N SER A 25 -2.67 9.45 3.85
CA SER A 25 -3.16 9.93 2.55
C SER A 25 -4.64 9.59 2.32
N GLY A 26 -5.04 8.37 2.67
CA GLY A 26 -6.44 7.94 2.60
C GLY A 26 -7.34 8.75 3.51
N SER A 27 -6.93 9.03 4.75
CA SER A 27 -7.72 9.82 5.70
C SER A 27 -7.96 11.23 5.19
N ALA A 28 -6.91 11.92 4.72
CA ALA A 28 -7.05 13.25 4.15
C ALA A 28 -8.00 13.25 2.94
N PHE A 29 -7.81 12.30 2.00
CA PHE A 29 -8.61 12.24 0.78
C PHE A 29 -10.09 11.90 1.05
N TYR A 30 -10.37 10.85 1.85
CA TYR A 30 -11.74 10.43 2.14
C TYR A 30 -12.47 11.42 3.07
N MET A 31 -11.74 12.14 3.93
CA MET A 31 -12.33 13.21 4.75
C MET A 31 -12.79 14.36 3.86
N LEU A 32 -11.91 14.88 2.99
CA LEU A 32 -12.26 15.94 2.04
C LEU A 32 -13.39 15.50 1.10
N LYS A 33 -13.31 14.28 0.55
CA LYS A 33 -14.34 13.73 -0.34
C LYS A 33 -15.68 13.56 0.37
N GLY A 34 -15.68 13.08 1.62
CA GLY A 34 -16.89 12.93 2.43
C GLY A 34 -17.52 14.27 2.83
N MET A 35 -16.68 15.27 3.11
CA MET A 35 -17.10 16.65 3.37
C MET A 35 -17.73 17.30 2.12
N TYR A 36 -17.11 17.13 0.95
CA TYR A 36 -17.57 17.73 -0.30
C TYR A 36 -18.89 17.13 -0.81
N ASN A 37 -19.12 15.83 -0.56
CA ASN A 37 -20.32 15.12 -0.99
C ASN A 37 -21.50 15.23 0.00
N SER A 38 -21.40 16.06 1.04
CA SER A 38 -22.40 16.14 2.12
C SER A 38 -23.29 17.38 2.02
N PRO A 39 -24.60 17.26 2.32
CA PRO A 39 -25.50 18.40 2.44
C PRO A 39 -25.08 19.31 3.60
N LYS A 40 -25.42 20.61 3.51
CA LYS A 40 -25.05 21.63 4.49
C LYS A 40 -25.55 21.24 5.89
N GLY A 41 -24.63 20.97 6.83
CA GLY A 41 -24.94 20.68 8.24
C GLY A 41 -24.29 19.42 8.81
N GLU A 42 -24.05 18.37 8.02
CA GLU A 42 -23.48 17.08 8.49
C GLU A 42 -22.09 16.77 7.93
N CYS A 43 -21.43 17.79 7.38
CA CYS A 43 -20.16 17.69 6.66
C CYS A 43 -19.06 16.92 7.42
N LEU A 44 -18.88 17.21 8.71
CA LEU A 44 -17.88 16.54 9.56
C LEU A 44 -18.27 15.08 9.90
N SER A 45 -19.55 14.85 10.21
CA SER A 45 -20.05 13.51 10.55
C SER A 45 -19.90 12.54 9.36
N ARG A 46 -20.30 12.99 8.16
CA ARG A 46 -20.13 12.21 6.93
C ARG A 46 -18.69 12.10 6.45
N GLY A 47 -17.87 13.13 6.65
CA GLY A 47 -16.42 13.06 6.44
C GLY A 47 -15.78 11.94 7.26
N LEU A 48 -16.07 11.91 8.56
CA LEU A 48 -15.56 10.88 9.47
C LEU A 48 -16.11 9.49 9.15
N GLN A 49 -17.39 9.39 8.77
CA GLN A 49 -18.00 8.14 8.33
C GLN A 49 -17.33 7.61 7.04
N ALA A 50 -17.06 8.48 6.07
CA ALA A 50 -16.37 8.13 4.83
C ALA A 50 -14.93 7.64 5.08
N VAL A 51 -14.22 8.30 6.00
CA VAL A 51 -12.88 7.89 6.46
C VAL A 51 -12.94 6.49 7.06
N ARG A 52 -13.81 6.26 8.05
CA ARG A 52 -13.95 4.95 8.72
C ARG A 52 -14.28 3.81 7.77
N MET A 53 -15.10 4.04 6.77
CA MET A 53 -15.55 3.00 5.85
C MET A 53 -14.50 2.64 4.78
N ASN A 54 -13.67 3.61 4.35
CA ASN A 54 -12.82 3.43 3.18
C ASN A 54 -11.32 3.42 3.48
N VAL A 55 -10.86 4.15 4.50
CA VAL A 55 -9.42 4.26 4.82
C VAL A 55 -8.80 2.92 5.19
N PRO A 56 -9.41 2.07 6.04
CA PRO A 56 -8.81 0.76 6.37
C PRO A 56 -8.62 -0.12 5.13
N ARG A 57 -9.57 -0.06 4.18
CA ARG A 57 -9.50 -0.81 2.92
C ARG A 57 -8.40 -0.28 2.00
N PHE A 58 -8.23 1.04 1.96
CA PHE A 58 -7.19 1.68 1.17
C PHE A 58 -5.80 1.39 1.76
N ALA A 59 -5.60 1.66 3.05
CA ALA A 59 -4.36 1.41 3.77
C ALA A 59 -3.94 -0.07 3.74
N SER A 60 -4.89 -1.00 3.90
CA SER A 60 -4.60 -2.44 3.81
C SER A 60 -4.08 -2.84 2.41
N ASN A 61 -4.62 -2.28 1.33
CA ASN A 61 -4.09 -2.56 -0.01
C ASN A 61 -2.67 -2.03 -0.21
N PHE A 62 -2.34 -0.88 0.39
CA PHE A 62 -0.97 -0.34 0.39
C PHE A 62 -0.02 -1.18 1.24
N GLY A 63 -0.47 -1.69 2.39
CA GLY A 63 0.32 -2.64 3.18
C GLY A 63 0.61 -3.93 2.40
N ILE A 64 -0.40 -4.52 1.75
CA ILE A 64 -0.20 -5.71 0.90
C ILE A 64 0.76 -5.43 -0.25
N PHE A 65 0.68 -4.24 -0.86
CA PHE A 65 1.65 -3.81 -1.87
C PHE A 65 3.09 -3.81 -1.34
N GLY A 66 3.31 -3.24 -0.15
CA GLY A 66 4.62 -3.23 0.50
C GLY A 66 5.18 -4.63 0.72
N GLY A 67 4.40 -5.49 1.37
CA GLY A 67 4.81 -6.87 1.62
C GLY A 67 5.09 -7.67 0.34
N LEU A 68 4.26 -7.52 -0.70
CA LEU A 68 4.47 -8.19 -1.98
C LEU A 68 5.76 -7.72 -2.68
N SER A 69 6.04 -6.40 -2.63
CA SER A 69 7.24 -5.85 -3.27
C SER A 69 8.50 -6.43 -2.63
N SER A 70 8.61 -6.43 -1.30
CA SER A 70 9.77 -6.97 -0.58
C SER A 70 9.96 -8.48 -0.78
N VAL A 71 8.86 -9.25 -0.87
CA VAL A 71 8.90 -10.69 -1.20
C VAL A 71 9.41 -10.91 -2.62
N LEU A 72 8.92 -10.14 -3.59
CA LEU A 72 9.31 -10.27 -4.99
C LEU A 72 10.77 -9.86 -5.22
N GLU A 73 11.23 -8.80 -4.56
CA GLU A 73 12.65 -8.42 -4.56
C GLU A 73 13.52 -9.56 -4.03
N SER A 74 13.16 -10.11 -2.86
CA SER A 74 13.91 -11.20 -2.23
C SER A 74 13.91 -12.47 -3.09
N SER A 75 12.79 -12.78 -3.74
CA SER A 75 12.68 -13.91 -4.67
C SER A 75 13.54 -13.72 -5.92
N MET A 76 13.61 -12.51 -6.48
CA MET A 76 14.44 -12.22 -7.65
C MET A 76 15.92 -12.20 -7.34
N ILE A 77 16.31 -11.65 -6.18
CA ILE A 77 17.71 -11.72 -5.69
C ILE A 77 18.11 -13.18 -5.48
N TYR A 78 17.22 -14.00 -4.90
CA TYR A 78 17.48 -15.43 -4.73
C TYR A 78 17.68 -16.15 -6.07
N ALA A 79 16.83 -15.85 -7.06
CA ALA A 79 16.87 -16.50 -8.38
C ALA A 79 18.03 -16.05 -9.28
N ARG A 80 18.46 -14.78 -9.23
CA ARG A 80 19.51 -14.23 -10.11
C ARG A 80 20.84 -13.93 -9.42
N GLN A 81 20.90 -13.96 -8.09
CA GLN A 81 22.08 -13.61 -7.29
C GLN A 81 22.67 -12.21 -7.63
N LYS A 82 21.86 -11.32 -8.20
CA LYS A 82 22.23 -9.94 -8.55
C LYS A 82 21.27 -8.94 -7.91
N ASP A 83 21.85 -7.88 -7.38
CA ASP A 83 21.17 -6.77 -6.71
C ASP A 83 21.12 -5.58 -7.68
N ASP A 84 20.22 -5.66 -8.66
CA ASP A 84 20.04 -4.64 -9.69
C ASP A 84 18.80 -3.77 -9.38
N PRO A 85 18.83 -2.44 -9.60
CA PRO A 85 17.68 -1.55 -9.39
C PRO A 85 16.43 -1.96 -10.20
N TRP A 86 16.65 -2.68 -11.30
CA TRP A 86 15.58 -3.24 -12.13
C TRP A 86 14.72 -4.27 -11.39
N ASN A 87 15.27 -5.00 -10.40
CA ASN A 87 14.50 -5.95 -9.61
C ASN A 87 13.44 -5.22 -8.77
N SER A 88 13.77 -4.08 -8.17
CA SER A 88 12.83 -3.27 -7.39
C SER A 88 11.68 -2.73 -8.24
N ILE A 89 11.98 -2.26 -9.46
CA ILE A 89 10.98 -1.75 -10.40
C ILE A 89 10.05 -2.88 -10.86
N LEU A 90 10.61 -4.03 -11.25
CA LEU A 90 9.84 -5.19 -11.69
C LEU A 90 9.03 -5.80 -10.55
N ALA A 91 9.58 -5.88 -9.34
CA ALA A 91 8.89 -6.36 -8.15
C ALA A 91 7.69 -5.48 -7.78
N SER A 92 7.90 -4.16 -7.81
CA SER A 92 6.82 -3.19 -7.59
C SER A 92 5.75 -3.28 -8.68
N ALA A 93 6.14 -3.34 -9.95
CA ALA A 93 5.21 -3.48 -11.07
C ALA A 93 4.39 -4.78 -11.01
N ALA A 94 5.04 -5.90 -10.69
CA ALA A 94 4.39 -7.19 -10.52
C ALA A 94 3.44 -7.20 -9.31
N SER A 95 3.81 -6.57 -8.20
CA SER A 95 2.94 -6.38 -7.03
C SER A 95 1.67 -5.60 -7.40
N PHE A 96 1.81 -4.50 -8.14
CA PHE A 96 0.68 -3.73 -8.63
C PHE A 96 -0.20 -4.53 -9.60
N GLY A 97 0.43 -5.26 -10.53
CA GLY A 97 -0.28 -6.15 -11.47
C GLY A 97 -1.09 -7.21 -10.74
N PHE A 98 -0.53 -7.83 -9.71
CA PHE A 98 -1.20 -8.83 -8.89
C PHE A 98 -2.39 -8.24 -8.12
N LEU A 99 -2.22 -7.06 -7.51
CA LEU A 99 -3.30 -6.36 -6.82
C LEU A 99 -4.43 -5.93 -7.78
N ARG A 100 -4.07 -5.53 -9.00
CA ARG A 100 -5.02 -5.26 -10.09
C ARG A 100 -5.81 -6.51 -10.47
N MET A 101 -5.14 -7.66 -10.64
CA MET A 101 -5.79 -8.93 -10.94
C MET A 101 -6.79 -9.34 -9.85
N ARG A 102 -6.50 -9.10 -8.57
CA ARG A 102 -7.44 -9.39 -7.46
C ARG A 102 -8.75 -8.60 -7.55
N ARG A 103 -8.75 -7.42 -8.16
CA ARG A 103 -9.97 -6.60 -8.32
C ARG A 103 -10.85 -7.04 -9.49
N GLY A 104 -10.45 -8.08 -10.25
CA GLY A 104 -11.15 -8.57 -11.44
C GLY A 104 -10.81 -7.75 -12.69
N ILE A 105 -10.98 -8.38 -13.86
CA ILE A 105 -10.98 -7.69 -15.16
C ILE A 105 -12.41 -7.14 -15.31
N GLY A 106 -12.60 -5.88 -14.91
CA GLY A 106 -13.83 -5.13 -15.16
C GLY A 106 -13.74 -4.34 -16.44
#